data_AF-A0A520FEQ0-F1
#
_entry.id   AF-A0A520FEQ0-F1
#
_cell.length_a   1.000
_cell.length_b   1.000
_cell.length_c   1.000
_cell.angle_alpha   90.00
_cell.angle_beta   90.00
_cell.angle_gamma   90.00
#
_symmetry.space_group_name_H-M   'P 1'
#
loop_
_entity.id
_entity.type
_entity.pdbx_description
1 polymer ?
#
loop_
_entity_poly.entity_id
_entity_poly.type
_entity_poly.pdbx_seq_one_letter_code
_entity_poly.pdbx_strand_id
1 'polypeptide(L)' 'MDAAAASIPLGRVAQPDEIACWVSILGSADAAFMTGETVVLSGGDVLR' A
#
# COMPACT_ATOMS: atom_id res chain seq x y z
N MET A 1 -14.05 -11.78 -1.75
CA MET A 1 -13.18 -10.66 -1.32
C MET A 1 -13.95 -9.62 -0.50
N ASP A 2 -15.28 -9.71 -0.44
CA ASP A 2 -16.13 -8.70 0.22
C ASP A 2 -15.94 -8.63 1.75
N ALA A 3 -15.67 -9.78 2.39
CA ALA A 3 -15.36 -9.81 3.83
C ALA A 3 -14.08 -9.04 4.18
N ALA A 4 -13.07 -9.03 3.30
CA ALA A 4 -11.85 -8.25 3.48
C ALA A 4 -12.07 -6.77 3.18
N ALA A 5 -12.94 -6.43 2.23
CA ALA A 5 -13.31 -5.05 1.93
C ALA A 5 -14.04 -4.37 3.09
N ALA A 6 -14.82 -5.12 3.87
CA ALA A 6 -15.59 -4.59 5.01
C ALA A 6 -14.71 -4.09 6.16
N SER A 7 -13.52 -4.69 6.38
CA SER A 7 -12.58 -4.20 7.39
C SER A 7 -11.79 -2.99 6.90
N ILE A 8 -11.58 -2.80 5.60
CA ILE A 8 -10.77 -1.69 5.08
C ILE A 8 -11.58 -0.37 5.07
N PRO A 9 -11.11 0.74 5.66
CA PRO A 9 -11.81 2.03 5.59
C PRO A 9 -12.11 2.54 4.18
N LEU A 10 -11.20 2.27 3.24
CA LEU A 10 -11.41 2.56 1.81
C LEU A 10 -12.57 1.74 1.18
N GLY A 11 -13.10 0.75 1.90
CA GLY A 11 -14.25 -0.07 1.49
C GLY A 11 -13.95 -1.05 0.35
N ARG A 12 -12.67 -1.26 0.02
CA ARG A 12 -12.24 -2.17 -1.05
C ARG A 12 -10.84 -2.70 -0.82
N VAL A 13 -10.55 -3.83 -1.45
CA VAL A 13 -9.19 -4.37 -1.54
C VAL A 13 -8.39 -3.57 -2.59
N ALA A 14 -7.10 -3.36 -2.32
CA ALA A 14 -6.18 -2.77 -3.28
C ALA A 14 -6.07 -3.64 -4.54
N GLN A 15 -5.96 -3.01 -5.70
CA GLN A 15 -5.69 -3.67 -6.96
C GLN A 15 -4.19 -3.92 -7.13
N PRO A 16 -3.77 -4.97 -7.87
CA PRO A 16 -2.36 -5.29 -8.07
C PRO A 16 -1.53 -4.10 -8.59
N ASP A 17 -2.10 -3.31 -9.51
CA ASP A 17 -1.41 -2.15 -10.10
C ASP A 17 -1.11 -1.05 -9.07
N GLU A 18 -1.97 -0.90 -8.05
CA GLU A 18 -1.74 0.05 -6.96
C GLU A 18 -0.53 -0.35 -6.12
N ILE A 19 -0.28 -1.65 -5.94
CA ILE A 19 0.91 -2.17 -5.25
C ILE A 19 2.14 -2.08 -6.15
N ALA A 20 2.00 -2.45 -7.43
CA ALA A 20 3.10 -2.41 -8.40
C ALA A 20 3.67 -0.99 -8.58
N CYS A 21 2.81 0.03 -8.53
CA CYS A 21 3.23 1.43 -8.56
C CYS A 21 4.23 1.75 -7.42
N TRP A 22 3.90 1.36 -6.19
CA TRP A 22 4.79 1.59 -5.04
C TRP A 22 6.07 0.78 -5.11
N VAL A 23 6.02 -0.46 -5.60
CA VAL A 23 7.24 -1.25 -5.86
C VAL A 23 8.13 -0.55 -6.87
N SER A 24 7.55 0.01 -7.94
CA SER A 24 8.29 0.77 -8.95
C SER A 24 8.92 2.04 -8.36
N ILE A 25 8.20 2.79 -7.51
CA ILE A 25 8.72 3.99 -6.86
C ILE A 25 9.88 3.64 -5.93
N LEU A 26 9.70 2.63 -5.07
CA LEU A 26 10.72 2.19 -4.11
C LEU A 26 11.96 1.60 -4.81
N GLY A 27 11.80 1.01 -5.99
CA GLY A 27 12.91 0.53 -6.81
C GLY A 27 13.57 1.60 -7.69
N SER A 28 13.06 2.83 -7.70
CA SER A 28 13.55 3.91 -8.56
C SER A 28 14.58 4.81 -7.88
N ALA A 29 15.22 5.68 -8.67
CA ALA A 29 16.12 6.71 -8.15
C ALA A 29 15.44 7.72 -7.21
N ASP A 30 14.11 7.87 -7.29
CA ASP A 30 13.36 8.79 -6.45
C ASP A 30 13.39 8.37 -4.96
N ALA A 31 13.57 7.07 -4.71
CA ALA A 31 13.69 6.51 -3.36
C ALA A 31 15.15 6.32 -2.90
N ALA A 32 16.15 6.85 -3.61
CA ALA A 32 17.57 6.53 -3.38
C ALA A 32 18.11 6.86 -1.97
N PHE A 33 17.46 7.77 -1.24
CA PHE A 33 17.83 8.12 0.15
C PHE A 33 16.97 7.43 1.22
N MET A 34 15.99 6.62 0.81
CA MET A 34 15.11 5.89 1.71
C MET A 34 15.78 4.58 2.13
N THR A 35 15.91 4.37 3.44
CA THR A 35 16.48 3.13 4.01
C THR A 35 15.89 2.87 5.39
N GLY A 36 15.70 1.60 5.74
CA GLY A 36 15.16 1.17 7.03
C GLY A 36 13.67 1.47 7.25
N GLU A 37 12.98 2.00 6.25
CA GLU A 37 11.57 2.40 6.38
C GLU A 37 10.59 1.35 5.88
N THR A 38 9.37 1.39 6.42
CA THR A 38 8.24 0.56 6.00
C THR A 38 7.08 1.42 5.53
N VAL A 39 6.69 1.28 4.26
CA VAL A 39 5.52 1.95 3.69
C VAL A 39 4.30 1.04 3.79
N VAL A 40 3.32 1.42 4.60
CA VAL A 40 2.12 0.60 4.85
C VAL A 40 0.97 1.02 3.92
N LEU A 41 0.60 0.12 2.99
CA LEU A 41 -0.49 0.31 2.03
C LEU A 41 -1.74 -0.46 2.48
N SER A 42 -2.46 0.06 3.48
CA SER A 42 -3.54 -0.68 4.15
C SER A 42 -4.95 -0.22 3.79
N GLY A 43 -5.11 0.82 2.96
CA GLY A 43 -6.41 1.48 2.79
C GLY A 43 -6.99 2.04 4.10
N GLY A 44 -6.14 2.22 5.11
CA GLY A 44 -6.48 2.68 6.46
C GLY A 44 -6.75 1.56 7.48
N ASP A 45 -6.63 0.28 7.11
CA ASP A 45 -6.98 -0.86 7.99
C ASP A 45 -6.18 -0.88 9.31
N VAL A 46 -4.94 -0.37 9.29
CA VAL A 46 -4.04 -0.37 10.46
C VAL A 46 -4.15 0.88 11.36
N LEU A 47 -5.00 1.85 11.03
CA LEU A 47 -5.09 3.14 11.71
C LEU A 47 -6.32 3.27 12.64
N ARG A 48 -7.00 2.16 12.92
CA ARG A 48 -8.18 2.13 13.79
C ARG A 48 -7.84 1.78 15.23
#